data_AF-A0A285I5F4-F1
#
_entry.id   AF-A0A285I5F4-F1
#
_cell.length_a   1.000
_cell.length_b   1.000
_cell.length_c   1.000
_cell.angle_alpha   90.00
_cell.angle_beta   90.00
_cell.angle_gamma   90.00
#
_symmetry.space_group_name_H-M   'P 1'
#
loop_
_entity.id
_entity.type
_entity.pdbx_description
1 polymer ?
#
loop_
_entity_poly.entity_id
_entity_poly.type
_entity_poly.pdbx_seq_one_letter_code
_entity_poly.pdbx_strand_id
1 'polypeptide(L)'
;MKKKKNLHWPSIFLFLVGIITIITFVFEQRISLFLQALGFVCLGYSSIRLVPRDLFTQKLSFSTLIKGNNEARQLDIFIQIFGFLLLLTGLVFSFAFGI
;
A
#
# COMPACT_ATOMS: atom_id res chain seq x y z
N MET A 1 -18.82 26.10 4.27
CA MET A 1 -17.57 25.60 3.65
C MET A 1 -17.68 24.09 3.45
N LYS A 2 -17.87 23.60 2.21
CA LYS A 2 -17.76 22.17 1.93
C LYS A 2 -16.30 21.78 2.13
N LYS A 3 -15.98 21.00 3.18
CA LYS A 3 -14.68 20.32 3.29
C LYS A 3 -14.49 19.56 1.98
N LYS A 4 -13.62 20.05 1.08
CA LYS A 4 -13.18 19.24 -0.06
C LYS A 4 -12.57 17.97 0.57
N LYS A 5 -13.28 16.85 0.46
CA LYS A 5 -12.75 15.54 0.82
C LYS A 5 -11.64 15.26 -0.20
N ASN A 6 -10.44 15.75 0.09
CA ASN A 6 -9.28 15.47 -0.76
C ASN A 6 -9.03 13.97 -0.67
N LEU A 7 -9.27 13.28 -1.78
CA LEU A 7 -8.98 11.85 -1.94
C LEU A 7 -7.48 11.61 -1.69
N HIS A 8 -7.15 10.55 -0.94
CA HIS A 8 -5.77 10.10 -0.79
C HIS A 8 -5.43 9.19 -1.96
N TRP A 9 -4.92 9.78 -3.04
CA TRP A 9 -4.66 9.08 -4.29
C TRP A 9 -3.71 7.87 -4.14
N PRO A 10 -2.59 7.96 -3.40
CA PRO A 10 -1.68 6.82 -3.24
C PRO A 10 -2.33 5.60 -2.59
N SER A 11 -3.11 5.81 -1.53
CA SER A 11 -3.81 4.73 -0.84
C SER A 11 -4.87 4.10 -1.72
N ILE A 12 -5.66 4.93 -2.42
CA ILE A 12 -6.69 4.45 -3.34
C ILE A 12 -6.08 3.64 -4.48
N PHE A 13 -4.96 4.08 -5.05
CA PHE A 13 -4.24 3.33 -6.06
C PHE A 13 -3.78 1.96 -5.54
N LEU A 14 -3.15 1.92 -4.36
CA LEU A 14 -2.68 0.67 -3.77
C LEU A 14 -3.82 -0.30 -3.44
N PHE A 15 -4.95 0.21 -2.94
CA PHE A 15 -6.14 -0.61 -2.72
C PHE A 15 -6.74 -1.12 -4.03
N LEU A 16 -6.77 -0.30 -5.08
CA LEU A 16 -7.26 -0.72 -6.39
C LEU A 16 -6.40 -1.86 -6.95
N VAL A 17 -5.07 -1.73 -6.88
CA VAL A 17 -4.15 -2.79 -7.27
C VAL A 17 -4.41 -4.05 -6.44
N GLY A 18 -4.53 -3.93 -5.11
CA GLY A 18 -4.85 -5.05 -4.24
C GLY A 18 -6.16 -5.76 -4.61
N ILE A 19 -7.22 -5.01 -4.93
CA ILE A 19 -8.51 -5.58 -5.37
C ILE A 19 -8.34 -6.35 -6.68
N ILE A 20 -7.63 -5.78 -7.66
CA ILE A 20 -7.36 -6.46 -8.93
C ILE A 20 -6.58 -7.75 -8.66
N THR A 21 -5.56 -7.71 -7.81
CA THR A 21 -4.78 -8.90 -7.45
C THR A 21 -5.62 -9.97 -6.75
N ILE A 22 -6.60 -9.59 -5.90
CA ILE A 22 -7.56 -10.54 -5.30
C ILE A 22 -8.42 -11.18 -6.38
N ILE A 23 -8.92 -10.40 -7.35
CA ILE A 23 -9.71 -10.94 -8.45
C ILE A 23 -8.87 -11.94 -9.24
N THR A 24 -7.64 -11.59 -9.61
CA THR A 24 -6.71 -12.51 -10.29
C THR A 24 -6.44 -13.75 -9.46
N PHE A 25 -6.28 -13.62 -8.14
CA PHE A 25 -6.13 -14.76 -7.24
C PHE A 25 -7.34 -15.71 -7.28
N VAL A 26 -8.56 -15.19 -7.33
CA VAL A 26 -9.77 -16.04 -7.42
C VAL A 26 -9.76 -16.88 -8.70
N PHE A 27 -9.22 -16.36 -9.80
CA PHE A 27 -9.15 -17.09 -11.08
C PHE A 27 -7.96 -18.06 -11.17
N GLU A 28 -6.76 -17.63 -10.75
CA GLU A 28 -5.52 -18.42 -10.93
C GLU A 28 -5.19 -19.28 -9.70
N GLN A 29 -5.78 -18.99 -8.53
CA GLN A 29 -5.54 -19.64 -7.23
C GLN A 29 -4.07 -19.73 -6.80
N ARG A 30 -3.23 -18.82 -7.31
CA ARG A 30 -1.80 -18.76 -6.98
C ARG A 30 -1.55 -18.13 -5.62
N ILE A 31 -0.84 -18.83 -4.76
CA ILE A 31 -0.46 -18.32 -3.42
C ILE A 31 0.35 -17.01 -3.53
N SER A 32 1.14 -16.85 -4.59
CA SER A 32 1.88 -15.62 -4.88
C SER A 32 0.97 -14.40 -5.00
N LEU A 33 -0.18 -14.53 -5.65
CA LEU A 33 -1.17 -13.46 -5.80
C LEU A 33 -1.85 -13.12 -4.48
N PHE A 34 -2.13 -14.12 -3.64
CA PHE A 34 -2.68 -13.89 -2.30
C PHE A 34 -1.71 -13.09 -1.42
N LEU A 35 -0.42 -13.45 -1.42
CA LEU A 35 0.62 -12.71 -0.70
C LEU A 35 0.77 -11.27 -1.22
N GLN A 36 0.75 -11.10 -2.55
CA GLN A 36 0.82 -9.78 -3.17
C GLN A 36 -0.39 -8.90 -2.82
N ALA A 37 -1.61 -9.46 -2.86
CA ALA A 37 -2.83 -8.78 -2.48
C ALA A 37 -2.78 -8.26 -1.04
N LEU A 38 -2.38 -9.12 -0.09
CA LEU A 38 -2.20 -8.71 1.31
C LEU A 38 -1.14 -7.61 1.44
N GLY A 39 -0.02 -7.72 0.72
CA GLY A 39 1.01 -6.69 0.67
C GLY A 39 0.47 -5.34 0.23
N PHE A 40 -0.30 -5.30 -0.88
CA PHE A 40 -0.91 -4.07 -1.37
C PHE A 40 -1.93 -3.47 -0.41
N VAL A 41 -2.71 -4.30 0.29
CA VAL A 41 -3.67 -3.84 1.32
C VAL A 41 -2.92 -3.21 2.50
N CYS A 42 -1.84 -3.83 2.98
CA CYS A 42 -1.00 -3.27 4.05
C CYS A 42 -0.36 -1.94 3.66
N LEU A 43 0.21 -1.85 2.46
CA LEU A 43 0.79 -0.61 1.93
C LEU A 43 -0.28 0.47 1.71
N GLY A 44 -1.46 0.08 1.21
CA GLY A 44 -2.60 0.98 1.03
C GLY A 44 -3.04 1.59 2.36
N TYR A 45 -3.12 0.79 3.43
CA TYR A 45 -3.48 1.26 4.76
C TYR A 45 -2.43 2.21 5.37
N SER A 46 -1.15 1.81 5.39
CA SER A 46 -0.09 2.63 5.99
C SER A 46 0.18 3.92 5.22
N SER A 47 -0.02 3.91 3.89
CA SER A 47 0.16 5.10 3.05
C SER A 47 -0.78 6.26 3.40
N ILE A 48 -1.97 5.99 3.96
CA ILE A 48 -2.96 7.02 4.33
C ILE A 48 -2.34 8.08 5.26
N ARG A 49 -1.44 7.64 6.13
CA ARG A 49 -0.82 8.45 7.18
C ARG A 49 0.64 8.78 6.90
N LEU A 50 1.36 7.88 6.23
CA LEU A 50 2.79 8.07 5.95
C LEU A 50 3.08 8.86 4.68
N VAL A 51 2.20 8.79 3.68
CA VAL A 51 2.43 9.37 2.36
C VAL A 51 1.57 10.61 2.18
N PRO A 52 2.12 11.72 1.65
CA PRO A 52 1.33 12.91 1.35
C PRO A 52 0.22 12.57 0.34
N ARG A 53 -0.97 13.12 0.58
CA ARG A 53 -2.18 12.80 -0.22
C ARG A 53 -2.04 13.20 -1.69
N ASP A 54 -1.26 14.23 -1.94
CA ASP A 54 -1.02 14.85 -3.24
C ASP A 54 0.31 14.38 -3.86
N LEU A 55 0.80 13.17 -3.51
CA LEU A 55 2.07 12.63 -4.04
C LEU A 55 2.16 12.68 -5.57
N PHE A 56 1.03 12.45 -6.25
CA PHE A 56 0.96 12.45 -7.72
C PHE A 56 0.70 13.83 -8.33
N THR A 57 0.39 14.85 -7.52
CA THR A 57 -0.12 16.16 -7.97
C THR A 57 0.70 17.35 -7.47
N GLN A 58 1.59 17.17 -6.48
CA GLN A 58 2.41 18.24 -5.90
C GLN A 58 3.92 17.96 -6.02
N LYS A 59 4.71 19.00 -6.34
CA LYS A 59 6.17 19.00 -6.09
C LYS A 59 6.39 18.86 -4.59
N LEU A 60 6.92 17.72 -4.14
CA LEU A 60 7.16 17.42 -2.73
C LEU A 60 8.05 18.49 -2.08
N SER A 61 7.49 19.26 -1.14
CA SER A 61 8.29 19.87 -0.07
C SER A 61 8.34 18.88 1.09
N PHE A 62 9.54 18.36 1.38
CA PHE A 62 9.79 17.40 2.45
C PHE A 62 9.46 17.95 3.85
N SER A 63 9.27 19.26 4.02
CA SER A 63 9.13 19.87 5.34
C SER A 63 7.76 19.68 6.02
N THR A 64 6.73 19.25 5.28
CA THR A 64 5.38 19.07 5.85
C THR A 64 5.16 17.68 6.50
N LEU A 65 6.12 16.76 6.38
CA LEU A 65 6.00 15.35 6.80
C LEU A 65 6.26 15.13 8.31
N ILE A 66 6.63 16.19 9.04
CA ILE A 66 7.08 16.13 10.44
C ILE A 66 6.04 16.80 11.34
N LYS A 67 4.80 16.30 11.37
CA LYS A 67 3.84 16.70 12.40
C LYS A 67 2.81 15.59 12.63
N GLY A 68 3.19 14.56 13.39
CA GLY A 68 2.30 13.46 13.70
C GLY A 68 2.83 12.52 14.78
N ASN A 69 1.95 12.20 15.72
CA ASN A 69 2.09 11.35 16.90
C ASN A 69 3.02 10.13 16.71
N ASN A 70 4.02 9.97 17.57
CA ASN A 70 5.20 9.12 17.33
C ASN A 70 4.86 7.61 17.27
N GLU A 71 3.95 7.13 18.12
CA GLU A 71 3.61 5.70 18.23
C GLU A 71 2.78 5.19 17.06
N ALA A 72 1.75 5.93 16.65
CA ALA A 72 0.92 5.56 15.49
C ALA A 72 1.76 5.52 14.21
N ARG A 73 2.71 6.44 14.07
CA ARG A 73 3.65 6.49 12.94
C ARG A 73 4.59 5.27 12.92
N GLN A 74 5.06 4.80 14.07
CA GLN A 74 5.87 3.59 14.15
C GLN A 74 5.09 2.33 13.73
N LEU A 75 3.83 2.22 14.16
CA LEU A 75 2.95 1.13 13.76
C LEU A 75 2.69 1.16 12.25
N ASP A 76 2.39 2.33 11.68
CA ASP A 76 2.21 2.47 10.24
C ASP A 76 3.48 2.07 9.46
N ILE A 77 4.67 2.42 9.95
CA ILE A 77 5.95 2.01 9.35
C ILE A 77 6.13 0.49 9.42
N PHE A 78 5.78 -0.13 10.55
CA PHE A 78 5.84 -1.58 10.71
C PHE A 78 4.90 -2.28 9.71
N ILE A 79 3.65 -1.79 9.58
CA ILE A 79 2.70 -2.30 8.57
C ILE A 79 3.26 -2.11 7.15
N GLN A 80 3.93 -1.00 6.88
CA GLN A 80 4.53 -0.74 5.57
C GLN A 80 5.65 -1.75 5.26
N ILE A 81 6.57 -1.99 6.21
CA ILE A 81 7.65 -2.97 6.06
C ILE A 81 7.07 -4.37 5.90
N PHE A 82 6.09 -4.74 6.72
CA PHE A 82 5.39 -6.02 6.62
C PHE A 82 4.73 -6.21 5.25
N GLY A 83 4.03 -5.19 4.75
CA GLY A 83 3.44 -5.20 3.41
C GLY A 83 4.48 -5.37 2.30
N PHE A 84 5.63 -4.69 2.41
CA PHE A 84 6.73 -4.88 1.46
C PHE A 84 7.32 -6.29 1.49
N LEU A 85 7.48 -6.89 2.66
CA LEU A 85 7.96 -8.28 2.79
C LEU A 85 6.98 -9.26 2.15
N LEU A 86 5.66 -9.03 2.29
CA LEU A 86 4.64 -9.83 1.60
C LEU A 86 4.70 -9.69 0.08
N LEU A 87 4.92 -8.47 -0.44
CA LEU A 87 5.12 -8.29 -1.88
C LEU A 87 6.39 -9.02 -2.38
N LEU A 88 7.50 -8.88 -1.67
CA LEU A 88 8.77 -9.52 -2.04
C LEU A 88 8.65 -11.04 -2.01
N THR A 89 8.07 -11.60 -0.94
CA THR A 89 7.83 -13.05 -0.85
C THR A 89 6.88 -13.52 -1.94
N GLY A 90 5.77 -12.83 -2.18
CA GLY A 90 4.85 -13.15 -3.29
C GLY A 90 5.55 -13.11 -4.66
N LEU A 91 6.45 -12.16 -4.88
CA LEU A 91 7.24 -12.05 -6.11
C LEU A 91 8.26 -13.18 -6.25
N VAL A 92 8.97 -13.53 -5.16
CA VAL A 92 9.88 -14.67 -5.12
C VAL A 92 9.12 -15.97 -5.37
N PHE A 93 7.95 -16.17 -4.77
CA PHE A 93 7.11 -17.34 -5.02
C PHE A 93 6.66 -17.41 -6.48
N SER A 94 6.25 -16.29 -7.06
CA SER A 94 5.87 -16.23 -8.48
C SER A 94 7.05 -16.60 -9.39
N PHE A 95 8.24 -16.08 -9.13
CA PHE A 95 9.44 -16.36 -9.92
C PHE A 95 9.96 -17.79 -9.74
N ALA A 96 10.04 -18.27 -8.50
CA ALA A 96 10.64 -19.57 -8.18
C ALA A 96 9.73 -20.74 -8.56
N PHE A 97 8.41 -20.56 -8.43
CA PHE A 97 7.47 -21.65 -8.68
C PHE A 97 6.74 -21.53 -10.00
N GLY A 98 6.72 -20.35 -10.66
CA GLY A 98 6.17 -20.19 -12.02
C GLY A 98 4.73 -20.66 -12.22
N ILE A 99 4.03 -20.98 -11.13
CA ILE A 99 2.69 -21.55 -11.08
C ILE A 99 1.69 -20.48 -10.73
#